data_AF-A0A7W7VKG0-F1
#
_entry.id   AF-A0A7W7VKG0-F1
#
_cell.length_a   1.000
_cell.length_b   1.000
_cell.length_c   1.000
_cell.angle_alpha   90.00
_cell.angle_beta   90.00
_cell.angle_gamma   90.00
#
_symmetry.space_group_name_H-M   'P 1'
#
loop_
_entity.id
_entity.type
_entity.pdbx_description
1 polymer ?
#
loop_
_entity_poly.entity_id
_entity_poly.type
_entity_poly.pdbx_seq_one_letter_code
_entity_poly.pdbx_strand_id
1 'polypeptide(L)' 'MRYVFPGEGSACWDGFPSRRGDIVISTRSKSGTTWMQMICAPLILRTPDLPEPLAEMSP' A
#
# COMPACT_ATOMS: atom_id res chain seq x y z
N MET A 1 -5.38 12.13 13.08
CA MET A 1 -4.89 13.33 12.35
C MET A 1 -5.07 13.04 10.86
N ARG A 2 -5.79 13.87 10.10
CA ARG A 2 -6.16 13.59 8.70
C ARG A 2 -5.23 14.37 7.76
N TYR A 3 -4.63 13.70 6.78
CA TYR A 3 -3.79 14.35 5.76
C TYR A 3 -4.64 14.66 4.52
N VAL A 4 -4.56 15.90 4.04
CA VAL A 4 -5.35 16.39 2.89
C VAL A 4 -4.44 17.18 1.95
N PHE A 5 -4.28 16.69 0.72
CA PHE A 5 -3.61 17.35 -0.38
C PHE A 5 -4.50 17.27 -1.64
N PRO A 6 -4.49 18.27 -2.54
CA PRO A 6 -5.31 18.20 -3.76
C PRO A 6 -4.96 16.96 -4.61
N GLY A 7 -5.90 16.03 -4.74
CA GLY A 7 -5.72 14.76 -5.46
C GLY A 7 -5.06 13.63 -4.66
N GLU A 8 -4.71 13.84 -3.38
CA GLU A 8 -4.11 12.81 -2.51
C GLU A 8 -4.59 13.02 -1.06
N GLY A 9 -5.22 12.02 -0.44
CA GLY A 9 -5.79 12.17 0.89
C GLY A 9 -5.82 10.86 1.66
N SER A 10 -5.89 10.93 2.98
CA SER A 10 -5.89 9.75 3.85
C SER A 10 -7.27 9.14 4.09
N ALA A 11 -8.28 9.46 3.27
CA ALA A 11 -9.67 9.06 3.52
C ALA A 11 -9.90 7.54 3.38
N CYS A 12 -9.13 6.84 2.53
CA CYS A 12 -9.19 5.37 2.43
C CYS A 12 -8.78 4.66 3.74
N TRP A 13 -8.07 5.35 4.63
CA TRP A 13 -7.66 4.82 5.94
C TRP A 13 -8.72 5.07 7.03
N ASP A 14 -9.81 5.80 6.73
CA ASP A 14 -10.87 6.08 7.70
C ASP A 14 -11.53 4.73 8.10
N GLY A 15 -11.29 4.29 9.34
CA GLY A 15 -11.81 3.02 9.88
C GLY A 15 -10.95 1.78 9.57
N PHE A 16 -9.79 1.91 8.91
CA PHE A 16 -8.89 0.80 8.67
C PHE A 16 -8.27 0.29 10.01
N PRO A 17 -8.45 -1.00 10.37
CA PRO A 17 -7.94 -1.53 11.64
C PRO A 17 -6.46 -1.89 11.53
N SER A 18 -5.57 -0.99 11.95
CA SER A 18 -4.13 -1.23 11.95
C SER A 18 -3.73 -2.39 12.88
N ARG A 19 -2.98 -3.35 12.37
CA ARG A 19 -2.49 -4.52 13.11
C ARG A 19 -0.98 -4.46 13.31
N ARG A 20 -0.50 -5.14 14.36
CA ARG A 20 0.94 -5.31 14.57
C ARG A 20 1.52 -6.19 13.47
N GLY A 21 2.35 -5.61 12.62
CA GLY A 21 2.96 -6.31 11.47
C GLY A 21 2.49 -5.79 10.11
N ASP A 22 1.52 -4.88 10.07
CA ASP A 22 1.14 -4.21 8.82
C ASP A 22 2.29 -3.36 8.28
N ILE A 23 2.43 -3.33 6.96
CA ILE A 23 3.46 -2.57 6.24
C ILE A 23 2.75 -1.55 5.35
N VAL A 24 3.12 -0.28 5.51
CA VAL A 24 2.58 0.83 4.71
C VAL A 24 3.64 1.32 3.74
N ILE A 25 3.33 1.32 2.45
CA ILE A 25 4.16 1.91 1.40
C ILE A 25 3.57 3.27 1.03
N SER A 26 4.26 4.34 1.37
CA SER A 26 3.83 5.72 1.11
C SER A 26 4.81 6.42 0.17
N THR A 27 4.63 6.22 -1.14
CA THR A 27 5.36 6.98 -2.17
C THR A 27 4.46 8.07 -2.71
N ARG A 28 5.04 9.25 -3.00
CA ARG A 28 4.32 10.31 -3.74
C ARG A 28 3.74 9.77 -5.06
N SER A 29 2.64 10.37 -5.50
CA SER A 29 2.02 10.03 -6.78
C SER A 29 3.06 9.90 -7.91
N LYS A 30 2.97 8.80 -8.66
CA LYS A 30 3.87 8.44 -9.77
C LYS A 30 5.36 8.28 -9.41
N SER A 31 5.69 8.11 -8.14
CA SER A 31 7.08 7.90 -7.68
C SER A 31 7.44 6.43 -7.43
N GLY A 32 6.69 5.49 -8.01
CA GLY A 32 7.04 4.07 -8.00
C GLY A 32 6.33 3.19 -6.96
N THR A 33 5.10 3.50 -6.54
CA THR A 33 4.32 2.65 -5.61
C THR A 33 4.26 1.20 -6.08
N THR A 34 3.94 0.97 -7.35
CA THR A 34 3.84 -0.37 -7.95
C THR A 34 5.17 -1.11 -7.91
N TRP A 35 6.27 -0.44 -8.21
CA TRP A 35 7.60 -1.06 -8.20
C TRP A 35 8.02 -1.45 -6.78
N MET A 36 7.79 -0.56 -5.80
CA MET A 36 8.07 -0.84 -4.41
C MET A 36 7.22 -2.02 -3.89
N GLN A 37 5.94 -2.07 -4.24
CA GLN A 37 5.06 -3.20 -3.92
C GLN A 37 5.57 -4.51 -4.54
N MET A 38 6.00 -4.51 -5.81
CA MET A 38 6.55 -5.70 -6.47
C MET A 38 7.88 -6.20 -5.87
N ILE A 39 8.66 -5.32 -5.24
CA ILE A 39 9.87 -5.73 -4.51
C ILE A 39 9.49 -6.27 -3.12
N CYS A 40 8.69 -5.51 -2.36
CA CYS A 40 8.39 -5.85 -0.97
C CYS A 40 7.50 -7.08 -0.84
N ALA A 41 6.44 -7.21 -1.65
CA ALA A 41 5.45 -8.27 -1.48
C ALA A 41 6.07 -9.68 -1.57
N PRO A 42 6.92 -10.02 -2.57
CA PRO A 42 7.55 -11.33 -2.61
C PRO A 42 8.52 -11.61 -1.46
N LEU A 43 9.20 -10.58 -0.94
CA LEU A 43 10.12 -10.72 0.18
C LEU A 43 9.38 -11.05 1.49
N ILE A 44 8.21 -10.42 1.68
CA ILE A 44 7.38 -10.59 2.88
C ILE A 44 6.61 -11.92 2.80
N LEU A 45 5.97 -12.18 1.66
CA LEU A 45 5.14 -13.37 1.45
C LEU A 45 5.96 -14.62 1.14
N ARG A 46 7.27 -14.46 0.89
CA ARG A 46 8.21 -15.54 0.53
C ARG A 46 7.81 -16.31 -0.73
N THR A 47 7.11 -15.64 -1.65
CA THR A 47 6.68 -16.20 -2.93
C THR A 47 6.55 -15.10 -3.98
N PRO A 48 6.93 -15.35 -5.26
CA PRO A 48 6.65 -14.42 -6.35
C PRO A 48 5.18 -14.46 -6.81
N ASP A 49 4.42 -15.48 -6.43
CA ASP A 49 3.05 -15.67 -6.87
C ASP A 49 2.09 -14.85 -5.99
N LEU A 50 1.54 -13.78 -6.56
CA LEU A 50 0.54 -12.95 -5.90
C LEU A 50 -0.86 -13.51 -6.14
N PRO A 51 -1.73 -13.52 -5.11
CA PRO A 51 -3.08 -14.05 -5.23
C PRO A 51 -3.98 -13.19 -6.13
N GLU A 52 -3.75 -11.87 -6.16
CA GLU A 52 -4.51 -10.89 -6.94
C GLU A 52 -3.60 -9.72 -7.39
N PRO A 53 -4.02 -8.87 -8.34
CA PRO A 53 -3.29 -7.66 -8.70
C PRO A 53 -3.07 -6.73 -7.48
N LEU A 54 -1.87 -6.15 -7.37
CA LEU A 54 -1.49 -5.27 -6.24
C LEU A 54 -2.43 -4.07 -6.04
N ALA A 55 -3.02 -3.57 -7.13
CA ALA A 55 -3.97 -2.47 -7.11
C ALA A 55 -5.33 -2.85 -6.49
N GLU A 56 -5.68 -4.14 -6.51
CA GLU A 56 -6.92 -4.67 -5.94
C GLU A 56 -6.73 -5.10 -4.48
N MET A 57 -5.50 -5.49 -4.11
CA MET A 57 -5.13 -5.86 -2.75
C MET A 57 -4.92 -4.68 -1.79
N SER A 58 -4.75 -3.46 -2.30
CA SER A 58 -4.44 -2.27 -1.50
C SER A 58 -5.70 -1.42 -1.29
N PRO A 59 -5.95 -0.88 -0.08
CA PRO A 59 -7.11 -0.04 0.22
C PRO A 59 -7.08 1.36 -0.42
#